data_AF-H6L4B8-F1
#
_entry.id   AF-H6L4B8-F1
#
_cell.length_a   1.000
_cell.length_b   1.000
_cell.length_c   1.000
_cell.angle_alpha   90.00
_cell.angle_beta   90.00
_cell.angle_gamma   90.00
#
_symmetry.space_group_name_H-M   'P 1'
#
loop_
_entity.id
_entity.type
_entity.pdbx_description
1 polymer ?
#
loop_
_entity_poly.entity_id
_entity_poly.type
_entity_poly.pdbx_seq_one_letter_code
_entity_poly.pdbx_strand_id
1 'polypeptide(L)'
;MIPLEYLEIKEVDNQELFIIKKTFLAQVVENAEFYLDEFSPLLRRIFVFDLTEYGSILNLDFAFAKLGNIWMPYNLVEVNGKLQRIYLENISCSHCGWEGLIGNPSVLDAYIGAKNYEIPKSEKPCPSCKTKLSRHAFYIFR
;
A
#
# COMPACT_ATOMS: atom_id res chain seq x y z
N MET A 1 6.81 18.52 -0.42
CA MET A 1 5.52 18.63 0.34
C MET A 1 4.36 18.25 -0.59
N ILE A 2 3.36 17.47 -0.16
CA ILE A 2 2.21 17.10 -1.02
C ILE A 2 1.15 18.21 -0.96
N PRO A 3 0.72 18.79 -2.09
CA PRO A 3 -0.32 19.82 -2.08
C PRO A 3 -1.69 19.26 -1.63
N LEU A 4 -2.47 20.09 -0.92
CA LEU A 4 -3.73 19.65 -0.29
C LEU A 4 -4.79 19.20 -1.32
N GLU A 5 -4.79 19.79 -2.51
CA GLU A 5 -5.69 19.42 -3.60
C GLU A 5 -5.48 17.99 -4.10
N TYR A 6 -4.32 17.40 -3.82
CA TYR A 6 -3.97 16.02 -4.14
C TYR A 6 -4.22 15.04 -2.98
N LEU A 7 -4.84 15.50 -1.90
CA LEU A 7 -5.22 14.66 -0.79
C LEU A 7 -6.74 14.48 -0.75
N GLU A 8 -7.15 13.27 -0.37
CA GLU A 8 -8.52 12.92 0.02
C GLU A 8 -8.48 12.41 1.45
N ILE A 9 -9.37 12.92 2.30
CA ILE A 9 -9.44 12.49 3.70
C ILE A 9 -10.52 11.43 3.82
N LYS A 10 -10.17 10.24 4.33
CA LYS A 10 -11.12 9.16 4.63
C LYS A 10 -10.88 8.59 6.01
N GLU A 11 -11.94 8.13 6.66
CA GLU A 11 -11.81 7.31 7.86
C GLU A 11 -11.66 5.83 7.47
N VAL A 12 -10.58 5.19 7.96
CA VAL A 12 -10.29 3.77 7.75
C VAL A 12 -9.84 3.17 9.08
N ASP A 13 -10.52 2.14 9.56
CA ASP A 13 -10.28 1.48 10.87
C ASP A 13 -10.30 2.46 12.06
N ASN A 14 -11.27 3.39 12.04
CA ASN A 14 -11.45 4.47 13.02
C ASN A 14 -10.22 5.39 13.15
N GLN A 15 -9.52 5.59 12.04
CA GLN A 15 -8.41 6.52 11.92
C GLN A 15 -8.59 7.36 10.67
N GLU A 16 -8.39 8.67 10.79
CA GLU A 16 -8.34 9.60 9.66
C GLU A 16 -7.07 9.36 8.85
N LEU A 17 -7.23 9.04 7.58
CA LEU A 17 -6.17 8.83 6.60
C LEU A 17 -6.23 9.91 5.52
N PHE A 18 -5.07 10.46 5.20
CA PHE A 18 -4.83 11.37 4.08
C PHE A 18 -4.38 10.53 2.89
N ILE A 19 -5.32 10.15 2.04
CA ILE A 19 -5.10 9.35 0.84
C ILE A 19 -4.60 10.25 -0.28
N ILE A 20 -3.51 9.84 -0.92
CA ILE A 20 -2.94 10.57 -2.05
C ILE A 20 -3.71 10.21 -3.31
N LYS A 21 -4.18 11.21 -4.04
CA LYS A 21 -4.83 11.00 -5.34
C LYS A 21 -3.86 10.41 -6.35
N LYS A 22 -4.33 9.43 -7.11
CA LYS A 22 -3.56 8.75 -8.17
C LYS A 22 -2.98 9.69 -9.22
N THR A 23 -3.64 10.82 -9.47
CA THR A 23 -3.14 11.86 -10.39
C THR A 23 -1.83 12.49 -9.91
N PHE A 24 -1.64 12.65 -8.61
CA PHE A 24 -0.37 13.12 -8.05
C PHE A 24 0.70 12.04 -8.11
N LEU A 25 0.33 10.79 -7.82
CA LEU A 25 1.24 9.65 -7.95
C LEU A 25 1.80 9.53 -9.36
N ALA A 26 0.94 9.67 -10.39
CA ALA A 26 1.36 9.69 -11.78
C ALA A 26 2.37 10.82 -12.06
N GLN A 27 2.10 12.04 -11.58
CA GLN A 27 3.04 13.17 -11.72
C GLN A 27 4.38 12.92 -11.03
N VAL A 28 4.38 12.31 -9.85
CA VAL A 28 5.60 11.95 -9.11
C VAL A 28 6.40 10.91 -9.86
N VAL A 29 5.77 9.90 -10.44
CA VAL A 29 6.45 8.87 -11.26
C VAL A 29 7.05 9.50 -12.52
N GLU A 30 6.31 10.37 -13.21
CA GLU A 30 6.78 11.05 -14.43
C GLU A 30 7.93 12.03 -14.16
N ASN A 31 7.98 12.63 -12.96
CA ASN A 31 8.93 13.68 -12.59
C ASN A 31 9.73 13.31 -11.35
N ALA A 32 10.09 12.03 -11.20
CA ALA A 32 10.68 11.49 -9.97
C ALA A 32 11.90 12.30 -9.51
N GLU A 33 12.80 12.66 -10.43
CA GLU A 33 13.99 13.47 -10.16
C GLU A 33 13.69 14.80 -9.44
N PHE A 34 12.59 15.46 -9.78
CA PHE A 34 12.19 16.73 -9.17
C PHE A 34 11.69 16.54 -7.73
N TYR A 35 10.92 15.48 -7.48
CA TYR A 35 10.32 15.24 -6.17
C TYR A 35 11.25 14.53 -5.18
N LEU A 36 12.27 13.83 -5.68
CA LEU A 36 13.23 13.03 -4.91
C LEU A 36 14.00 13.83 -3.85
N ASP A 37 14.28 15.11 -4.14
CA ASP A 37 15.07 15.99 -3.27
C ASP A 37 14.18 16.73 -2.25
N GLU A 38 12.88 16.81 -2.52
CA GLU A 38 11.88 17.48 -1.68
C GLU A 38 11.21 16.55 -0.66
N PHE A 39 11.45 15.24 -0.77
CA PHE A 39 10.88 14.24 0.12
C PHE A 39 11.81 13.89 1.27
N SER A 40 11.22 13.72 2.46
CA SER A 40 11.95 13.14 3.59
C SER A 40 12.45 11.74 3.22
N PRO A 41 13.53 11.22 3.82
CA PRO A 41 14.04 9.87 3.50
C PRO A 41 12.98 8.77 3.60
N LEU A 42 12.04 8.90 4.54
CA LEU A 42 10.90 8.00 4.69
C LEU A 42 9.98 8.07 3.47
N LEU A 43 9.53 9.27 3.10
CA LEU A 43 8.70 9.49 1.90
C LEU A 43 9.46 9.08 0.64
N ARG A 44 10.76 9.35 0.54
CA ARG A 44 11.59 8.89 -0.57
C ARG A 44 11.57 7.37 -0.69
N ARG A 45 11.65 6.64 0.42
CA ARG A 45 11.54 5.17 0.38
C ARG A 45 10.17 4.70 -0.09
N ILE A 46 9.08 5.26 0.46
CA ILE A 46 7.70 4.87 0.13
C ILE A 46 7.34 5.29 -1.31
N PHE A 47 7.58 6.54 -1.66
CA PHE A 47 7.22 7.07 -2.97
C PHE A 47 8.11 6.53 -4.07
N VAL A 48 9.40 6.35 -3.84
CA VAL A 48 10.30 5.99 -4.94
C VAL A 48 10.28 4.51 -5.14
N PHE A 49 10.52 3.69 -4.12
CA PHE A 49 10.48 2.24 -4.33
C PHE A 49 9.05 1.78 -4.61
N ASP A 50 8.09 2.10 -3.76
CA ASP A 50 6.76 1.55 -3.95
C ASP A 50 6.00 2.19 -5.14
N LEU A 51 6.18 3.48 -5.48
CA LEU A 51 5.48 4.03 -6.67
C LEU A 51 6.23 3.84 -7.99
N THR A 52 7.57 3.85 -8.03
CA THR A 52 8.23 3.58 -9.32
C THR A 52 8.15 2.11 -9.67
N GLU A 53 8.17 1.21 -8.67
CA GLU A 53 8.02 -0.23 -8.89
C GLU A 53 6.55 -0.64 -9.02
N TYR A 54 5.65 -0.01 -8.25
CA TYR A 54 4.24 -0.45 -8.12
C TYR A 54 3.20 0.63 -8.43
N GLY A 55 3.58 1.84 -8.83
CA GLY A 55 2.65 2.96 -9.07
C GLY A 55 1.71 2.76 -10.27
N SER A 56 1.94 1.73 -11.09
CA SER A 56 1.02 1.28 -12.14
C SER A 56 -0.04 0.29 -11.64
N ILE A 57 0.01 -0.13 -10.37
CA ILE A 57 -0.95 -1.06 -9.78
C ILE A 57 -2.26 -0.31 -9.49
N LEU A 58 -3.26 -0.53 -10.36
CA LEU A 58 -4.56 0.18 -10.32
C LEU A 58 -5.30 0.11 -8.99
N ASN A 59 -5.03 -0.91 -8.16
CA ASN A 59 -5.79 -1.17 -6.93
C ASN A 59 -5.04 -0.76 -5.65
N LEU A 60 -3.88 -0.11 -5.76
CA LEU A 60 -3.12 0.35 -4.61
C LEU A 60 -3.34 1.85 -4.38
N ASP A 61 -3.73 2.21 -3.17
CA ASP A 61 -3.82 3.59 -2.69
C ASP A 61 -2.76 3.80 -1.60
N PHE A 62 -2.15 4.98 -1.61
CA PHE A 62 -1.13 5.38 -0.63
C PHE A 62 -1.72 6.43 0.30
N ALA A 63 -1.51 6.27 1.59
CA ALA A 63 -2.07 7.16 2.58
C ALA A 63 -1.09 7.49 3.71
N PHE A 64 -1.37 8.56 4.44
CA PHE A 64 -0.69 8.87 5.69
C PHE A 64 -1.68 9.11 6.81
N ALA A 65 -1.25 8.84 8.04
CA ALA A 65 -1.94 9.30 9.24
C ALA A 65 -0.96 9.95 10.20
N LYS A 66 -1.47 10.89 10.99
CA LYS A 66 -0.69 11.51 12.05
C LYS A 66 -0.81 10.68 13.34
N LEU A 67 0.32 10.24 13.87
CA LEU A 67 0.47 9.54 15.14
C LEU A 67 1.30 10.39 16.10
N GLY A 68 0.63 11.17 16.94
CA GLY A 68 1.29 12.20 17.74
C GLY A 68 1.95 13.25 16.84
N ASN A 69 3.27 13.32 16.86
CA ASN A 69 4.06 14.24 16.03
C ASN A 69 4.68 13.58 14.79
N ILE A 70 4.36 12.30 14.53
CA ILE A 70 4.95 11.52 13.44
C ILE A 70 3.88 11.28 12.36
N TRP A 71 4.28 11.39 11.09
CA TRP A 71 3.45 10.94 9.96
C TRP A 71 3.82 9.50 9.62
N MET A 72 2.82 8.62 9.64
CA MET A 72 2.97 7.19 9.35
C MET A 72 2.38 6.88 7.97
N PRO A 73 3.10 6.20 7.07
CA PRO A 73 2.56 5.73 5.80
C PRO A 73 1.69 4.49 5.93
N TYR A 74 0.76 4.34 5.00
CA TYR A 74 -0.06 3.14 4.83
C TYR A 74 -0.25 2.82 3.36
N ASN A 75 -0.27 1.53 3.07
CA ASN A 75 -0.69 0.98 1.80
C ASN A 75 -2.13 0.46 1.96
N LEU A 76 -3.01 0.86 1.05
CA LEU A 76 -4.42 0.51 1.07
C LEU A 76 -4.80 -0.18 -0.24
N VAL A 77 -5.69 -1.16 -0.16
CA VAL A 77 -6.32 -1.79 -1.33
C VAL A 77 -7.83 -1.79 -1.15
N GLU A 78 -8.57 -1.50 -2.21
CA GLU A 78 -10.02 -1.63 -2.19
C GLU A 78 -10.44 -3.07 -2.44
N VAL A 79 -11.16 -3.65 -1.47
CA VAL A 79 -11.68 -5.02 -1.53
C VAL A 79 -13.17 -4.97 -1.22
N ASN A 80 -13.99 -5.38 -2.17
CA ASN A 80 -15.46 -5.37 -2.05
C ASN A 80 -16.02 -3.99 -1.63
N GLY A 81 -15.46 -2.89 -2.17
CA GLY A 81 -15.90 -1.53 -1.87
C GLY A 81 -15.42 -0.98 -0.52
N LYS A 82 -14.53 -1.70 0.19
CA LYS A 82 -13.93 -1.25 1.47
C LYS A 82 -12.42 -1.18 1.34
N LEU A 83 -11.84 -0.06 1.78
CA LEU A 83 -10.38 0.08 1.89
C LEU A 83 -9.85 -0.83 3.00
N GLN A 84 -8.80 -1.57 2.67
CA GLN A 84 -8.10 -2.49 3.56
C GLN A 84 -6.64 -2.09 3.64
N ARG A 85 -6.10 -2.03 4.86
CA ARG A 85 -4.66 -1.86 5.07
C ARG A 85 -3.93 -3.14 4.71
N ILE A 86 -2.79 -2.98 4.04
CA ILE A 86 -1.92 -4.09 3.66
C ILE A 86 -0.46 -3.74 3.89
N TYR A 87 0.34 -4.76 4.10
CA TYR A 87 1.79 -4.69 4.01
C TYR A 87 2.24 -5.27 2.68
N LEU A 88 3.09 -4.55 1.95
CA LEU A 88 3.63 -5.05 0.68
C LEU A 88 4.76 -6.04 0.98
N GLU A 89 4.62 -7.28 0.50
CA GLU A 89 5.60 -8.36 0.73
C GLU A 89 5.91 -9.06 -0.59
N ASN A 90 7.19 -9.21 -0.92
CA ASN A 90 7.63 -10.10 -1.98
C ASN A 90 7.67 -11.54 -1.46
N ILE A 91 6.99 -12.44 -2.16
CA ILE A 91 6.91 -13.85 -1.79
C ILE A 91 7.31 -14.74 -2.96
N SER A 92 7.71 -15.97 -2.64
CA SER A 92 7.92 -17.05 -3.61
C SER A 92 6.99 -18.23 -3.31
N CYS A 93 6.40 -18.81 -4.35
CA CYS A 93 5.58 -20.01 -4.24
C CYS A 93 6.49 -21.23 -4.07
N SER A 94 6.38 -21.92 -2.93
CA SER A 94 7.16 -23.12 -2.62
C SER A 94 6.93 -24.30 -3.56
N HIS A 95 5.85 -24.29 -4.35
CA HIS A 95 5.51 -25.38 -5.26
C HIS A 95 6.05 -25.17 -6.68
N CYS A 96 5.90 -23.98 -7.26
CA CYS A 96 6.30 -23.71 -8.66
C CYS A 96 7.39 -22.65 -8.81
N GLY A 97 7.86 -22.05 -7.70
CA GLY A 97 8.89 -21.01 -7.71
C GLY A 97 8.42 -19.65 -8.23
N TRP A 98 7.11 -19.44 -8.44
CA TRP A 98 6.59 -18.12 -8.83
C TRP A 98 6.96 -17.07 -7.77
N GLU A 99 7.56 -15.97 -8.20
CA GLU A 99 7.87 -14.82 -7.36
C GLU A 99 6.95 -13.66 -7.70
N GLY A 100 6.51 -12.93 -6.67
CA GLY A 100 5.75 -11.71 -6.89
C GLY A 100 5.38 -10.98 -5.60
N LEU A 101 4.90 -9.75 -5.80
CA LEU A 101 4.41 -8.88 -4.75
C LEU A 101 2.98 -9.23 -4.33
N ILE A 102 2.72 -9.25 -3.02
CA ILE A 102 1.38 -9.38 -2.46
C ILE A 102 1.09 -8.27 -1.45
N GLY A 103 -0.18 -7.96 -1.30
CA GLY A 103 -0.68 -7.16 -0.19
C GLY A 103 -1.06 -8.09 0.95
N ASN A 104 -0.24 -8.16 1.99
CA ASN A 104 -0.47 -9.02 3.15
C ASN A 104 -1.21 -8.24 4.24
N PRO A 105 -2.49 -8.53 4.51
CA PRO A 105 -3.25 -7.86 5.56
C PRO A 105 -3.00 -8.42 6.96
N SER A 106 -2.24 -9.51 7.12
CA SER A 106 -2.02 -10.11 8.44
C SER A 106 -0.83 -9.51 9.20
N VAL A 107 -0.12 -8.56 8.60
CA VAL A 107 1.03 -7.89 9.23
C VAL A 107 0.53 -6.73 10.08
N LEU A 108 0.76 -6.82 11.40
CA LEU A 108 0.26 -5.83 12.38
C LEU A 108 0.84 -4.43 12.16
N ASP A 109 2.02 -4.32 11.58
CA ASP A 109 2.66 -3.04 11.26
C ASP A 109 1.79 -2.18 10.32
N ALA A 110 0.97 -2.81 9.46
CA ALA A 110 0.03 -2.10 8.60
C ALA A 110 -1.07 -1.38 9.39
N TYR A 111 -1.30 -1.73 10.67
CA TYR A 111 -2.40 -1.24 11.51
C TYR A 111 -1.94 -0.38 12.68
N ILE A 112 -0.68 0.04 12.72
CA ILE A 112 -0.18 0.93 13.78
C ILE A 112 -1.10 2.16 13.90
N GLY A 113 -1.62 2.41 15.11
CA GLY A 113 -2.49 3.56 15.38
C GLY A 113 -3.95 3.42 14.93
N ALA A 114 -4.33 2.32 14.28
CA ALA A 114 -5.74 1.97 14.09
C ALA A 114 -6.37 1.58 15.44
N LYS A 115 -7.62 2.00 15.68
CA LYS A 115 -8.29 1.78 16.97
C LYS A 115 -9.19 0.55 16.97
N ASN A 116 -9.91 0.31 15.87
CA ASN A 116 -10.80 -0.83 15.69
C ASN A 116 -10.61 -1.36 14.27
N TYR A 117 -9.61 -2.22 14.09
CA TYR A 117 -9.35 -2.87 12.82
C TYR A 117 -9.73 -4.35 12.89
N GLU A 118 -10.10 -4.89 11.74
CA GLU A 118 -10.26 -6.32 11.54
C GLU A 118 -9.23 -6.76 10.50
N ILE A 119 -8.55 -7.87 10.77
CA ILE A 119 -7.64 -8.47 9.79
C ILE A 119 -8.51 -9.26 8.81
N PRO A 120 -8.66 -8.82 7.55
CA PRO A 120 -9.45 -9.55 6.58
C PRO A 120 -8.77 -10.90 6.28
N LYS A 121 -9.59 -11.94 6.17
CA LYS A 121 -9.13 -13.23 5.64
C LYS A 121 -8.93 -13.08 4.14
N SER A 122 -7.68 -12.99 3.68
CA SER A 122 -7.35 -13.10 2.27
C SER A 122 -6.46 -14.32 2.04
N GLU A 123 -7.07 -15.39 1.56
CA GLU A 123 -6.33 -16.56 1.08
C GLU A 123 -6.47 -16.57 -0.44
N LYS A 124 -5.41 -16.18 -1.14
CA LYS A 124 -5.36 -16.28 -2.58
C LYS A 124 -4.38 -17.40 -2.97
N PRO A 125 -4.77 -18.31 -3.88
CA PRO A 125 -3.89 -19.37 -4.35
C PRO A 125 -2.92 -18.83 -5.39
N CYS A 126 -1.67 -19.31 -5.42
CA CYS A 126 -0.61 -18.89 -6.35
C CYS A 126 -1.17 -18.66 -7.76
N PRO A 127 -0.90 -17.51 -8.41
CA PRO A 127 -1.51 -17.21 -9.69
C PRO A 127 -1.06 -18.18 -10.79
N SER A 128 0.16 -18.72 -10.67
CA SER A 128 0.78 -19.67 -11.60
C SER A 128 0.26 -21.11 -11.41
N CYS A 129 0.45 -21.73 -10.23
CA CYS A 129 0.14 -23.15 -10.02
C CYS A 129 -1.10 -23.44 -9.18
N LYS A 130 -1.82 -22.40 -8.72
CA LYS A 130 -3.02 -22.49 -7.86
C LYS A 130 -2.82 -23.16 -6.49
N THR A 131 -1.59 -23.49 -6.11
CA THR A 131 -1.27 -23.97 -4.76
C THR A 131 -1.48 -22.87 -3.73
N LYS A 132 -1.93 -23.22 -2.52
CA LYS A 132 -2.08 -22.27 -1.41
C LYS A 132 -0.73 -21.61 -1.08
N LEU A 133 -0.73 -20.28 -0.99
CA LEU A 133 0.43 -19.51 -0.56
C LEU A 133 0.61 -19.63 0.96
N SER A 134 1.85 -19.54 1.44
CA SER A 134 2.20 -19.57 2.86
C SER A 134 1.78 -18.31 3.63
N ARG A 135 1.39 -17.25 2.91
CA ARG A 135 1.00 -15.94 3.43
C ARG A 135 -0.44 -15.61 3.04
N HIS A 136 -1.10 -14.80 3.87
CA HIS A 136 -2.33 -14.12 3.47
C HIS A 136 -2.01 -13.12 2.36
N ALA A 137 -2.82 -13.11 1.32
CA ALA A 137 -2.50 -12.38 0.10
C ALA A 137 -3.74 -11.74 -0.50
N PHE A 138 -3.69 -10.43 -0.68
CA PHE A 138 -4.39 -9.75 -1.75
C PHE A 138 -3.46 -9.66 -2.95
N TYR A 139 -3.97 -10.01 -4.13
CA TYR A 139 -3.24 -9.73 -5.35
C TYR A 139 -3.35 -8.26 -5.67
N ILE A 140 -2.19 -7.65 -5.85
CA ILE A 140 -2.01 -6.26 -6.25
C ILE A 140 -1.55 -6.25 -7.72
N PHE A 141 -2.16 -7.07 -8.56
CA PHE A 141 -1.83 -7.15 -9.99
C PHE A 141 -3.03 -6.78 -10.85
N ARG A 142 -2.74 -6.47 -12.11
CA ARG A 142 -3.72 -6.32 -13.19
C ARG A 142 -4.32 -7.67 -13.59
#